data_AF-A0A5N8HFU9-F1
#
_entry.id   AF-A0A5N8HFU9-F1
#
_cell.length_a   1.000
_cell.length_b   1.000
_cell.length_c   1.000
_cell.angle_alpha   90.00
_cell.angle_beta   90.00
_cell.angle_gamma   90.00
#
_symmetry.space_group_name_H-M   'P 1'
#
loop_
_entity.id
_entity.type
_entity.pdbx_description
1 polymer ?
#
loop_
_entity_poly.entity_id
_entity_poly.type
_entity_poly.pdbx_seq_one_letter_code
_entity_poly.pdbx_strand_id
1 'polypeptide(L)'
;MNIIAIMGPHGVFYKDEPIKELESALVAQGFQIIWPQNSVDLLKFIEHNPRICGVIFDWDEYSLDLCSDINQLNEYLPLYAFINTHSTMDVSVQDMRMALWFFEYALGQAEDIAIRMRQYT
;
A
#
# COMPACT_ATOMS: atom_id res chain seq x y z
N MET A 1 13.92 4.60 7.25
CA MET A 1 12.87 4.05 6.40
C MET A 1 11.57 4.34 7.12
N ASN A 2 10.84 5.35 6.68
CA ASN A 2 9.65 5.83 7.40
C ASN A 2 8.65 6.53 6.47
N ILE A 3 8.81 6.42 5.15
CA ILE A 3 7.87 7.02 4.19
C ILE A 3 6.98 5.90 3.66
N ILE A 4 5.67 6.07 3.74
CA ILE A 4 4.69 5.19 3.11
C ILE A 4 4.02 5.96 1.97
N ALA A 5 4.00 5.36 0.80
CA ALA A 5 3.29 5.90 -0.35
C ALA A 5 1.87 5.34 -0.39
N ILE A 6 0.88 6.22 -0.56
CA ILE A 6 -0.53 5.81 -0.72
C ILE A 6 -0.98 6.17 -2.13
N MET A 7 -1.32 5.16 -2.90
CA MET A 7 -2.01 5.31 -4.18
C MET A 7 -3.49 5.61 -3.91
N GLY A 8 -3.90 6.84 -4.18
CA GLY A 8 -5.27 7.33 -3.96
C GLY A 8 -5.32 8.86 -4.03
N PRO A 9 -6.49 9.51 -3.80
CA PRO A 9 -7.78 8.96 -3.39
C PRO A 9 -8.60 8.33 -4.53
N HIS A 10 -9.57 7.50 -4.17
CA HIS A 10 -10.41 6.75 -5.13
C HIS A 10 -11.72 7.48 -5.46
N GLY A 11 -12.02 8.57 -4.73
CA GLY A 11 -13.20 9.41 -4.95
C GLY A 11 -14.51 8.79 -4.47
N VAL A 12 -14.43 7.71 -3.66
CA VAL A 12 -15.59 7.03 -3.09
C VAL A 12 -15.45 6.90 -1.58
N PHE A 13 -16.46 7.37 -0.85
CA PHE A 13 -16.41 7.53 0.60
C PHE A 13 -16.06 6.25 1.37
N TYR A 14 -16.57 5.08 0.94
CA TYR A 14 -16.31 3.81 1.64
C TYR A 14 -14.85 3.34 1.54
N LYS A 15 -14.07 3.83 0.57
CA LYS A 15 -12.63 3.58 0.46
C LYS A 15 -11.82 4.72 1.08
N ASP A 16 -12.22 5.95 0.79
CA ASP A 16 -11.47 7.13 1.22
C ASP A 16 -11.47 7.29 2.75
N GLU A 17 -12.58 6.97 3.43
CA GLU A 17 -12.68 7.17 4.88
C GLU A 17 -11.78 6.19 5.67
N PRO A 18 -11.78 4.87 5.41
CA PRO A 18 -10.80 3.96 6.02
C PRO A 18 -9.35 4.34 5.74
N ILE A 19 -9.03 4.82 4.54
CA ILE A 19 -7.66 5.24 4.18
C ILE A 19 -7.25 6.49 4.96
N LYS A 20 -8.15 7.46 5.19
CA LYS A 20 -7.86 8.63 6.04
C LYS A 20 -7.64 8.26 7.50
N GLU A 21 -8.43 7.33 8.04
CA GLU A 21 -8.20 6.80 9.39
C GLU A 21 -6.81 6.14 9.47
N LEU A 22 -6.45 5.35 8.45
CA LEU A 22 -5.15 4.70 8.36
C LEU A 22 -4.00 5.70 8.22
N GLU A 23 -4.13 6.72 7.38
CA GLU A 23 -3.15 7.81 7.25
C GLU A 23 -2.89 8.43 8.62
N SER A 24 -3.96 8.75 9.36
CA SER A 24 -3.88 9.33 10.70
C SER A 24 -3.16 8.40 11.69
N ALA A 25 -3.47 7.10 11.65
CA ALA A 25 -2.82 6.09 12.49
C ALA A 25 -1.33 5.92 12.15
N LEU A 26 -0.96 5.91 10.87
CA LEU A 26 0.43 5.81 10.42
C LEU A 26 1.24 7.06 10.79
N VAL A 27 0.66 8.25 10.65
CA VAL A 27 1.30 9.51 11.08
C VAL A 27 1.50 9.53 12.60
N ALA A 28 0.53 9.07 13.38
CA ALA A 28 0.70 8.90 14.83
C ALA A 28 1.83 7.92 15.19
N GLN A 29 2.12 6.97 14.29
CA GLN A 29 3.26 6.06 14.35
C GLN A 29 4.56 6.65 13.76
N GLY A 30 4.61 7.94 13.42
CA GLY A 30 5.82 8.61 12.95
C GLY A 30 6.21 8.29 11.50
N PHE A 31 5.31 7.68 10.73
CA PHE A 31 5.46 7.57 9.29
C PHE A 31 5.17 8.91 8.62
N GLN A 32 5.86 9.17 7.52
CA GLN A 32 5.57 10.25 6.60
C GLN A 32 4.76 9.68 5.44
N ILE A 33 3.69 10.35 5.07
CA ILE A 33 2.79 9.88 4.01
C ILE A 33 3.00 10.74 2.77
N ILE A 34 3.12 10.08 1.62
CA ILE A 34 3.13 10.73 0.31
C ILE A 34 2.00 10.16 -0.55
N TRP A 35 1.51 11.00 -1.45
CA TRP A 35 0.40 10.69 -2.36
C TRP A 35 0.88 10.88 -3.80
N PRO A 36 1.47 9.84 -4.42
CA PRO A 36 1.92 9.91 -5.81
C PRO A 36 0.73 10.12 -6.75
N GLN A 37 0.96 10.82 -7.86
CA GLN A 37 -0.13 11.11 -8.81
C GLN A 37 -0.56 9.89 -9.65
N ASN A 38 0.36 8.96 -9.88
CA ASN A 38 0.18 7.76 -10.67
C ASN A 38 1.33 6.77 -10.42
N SER A 39 1.24 5.59 -11.03
CA SER A 39 2.27 4.54 -10.91
C SER A 39 3.65 5.01 -11.38
N VAL A 40 3.75 5.81 -12.44
CA VAL A 40 5.04 6.32 -12.95
C VAL A 40 5.72 7.23 -11.92
N ASP A 41 4.95 8.10 -11.27
CA ASP A 41 5.44 8.97 -10.20
C ASP A 41 5.90 8.15 -8.99
N LEU A 42 5.09 7.17 -8.56
CA LEU A 42 5.45 6.24 -7.48
C LEU A 42 6.77 5.51 -7.76
N LEU A 43 6.93 4.95 -8.96
CA LEU A 43 8.14 4.20 -9.32
C LEU A 43 9.39 5.09 -9.27
N LYS A 44 9.30 6.33 -9.78
CA LYS A 44 10.39 7.32 -9.66
C LYS A 44 10.69 7.67 -8.21
N PHE A 45 9.65 7.79 -7.38
CA PHE A 45 9.82 8.04 -5.96
C PHE A 45 10.59 6.90 -5.29
N ILE A 46 10.22 5.65 -5.55
CA ILE A 46 10.89 4.46 -5.02
C ILE A 46 12.36 4.41 -5.49
N GLU A 47 12.61 4.64 -6.79
CA GLU A 47 13.95 4.63 -7.37
C GLU A 47 14.89 5.68 -6.75
N HIS A 48 14.38 6.87 -6.45
CA HIS A 48 15.20 7.97 -5.92
C HIS A 48 15.20 8.10 -4.40
N ASN A 49 14.29 7.44 -3.68
CA ASN A 49 14.11 7.62 -2.23
C ASN A 49 14.12 6.29 -1.48
N PRO A 50 15.28 5.80 -1.02
CA PRO A 50 15.39 4.55 -0.26
C PRO A 50 14.73 4.61 1.14
N ARG A 51 14.15 5.76 1.51
CA ARG A 51 13.37 5.91 2.75
C ARG A 51 11.93 5.43 2.61
N ILE A 52 11.44 5.23 1.39
CA ILE A 52 10.14 4.61 1.14
C ILE A 52 10.22 3.17 1.59
N CYS A 53 9.34 2.84 2.54
CA CYS A 53 9.33 1.57 3.23
C CYS A 53 8.03 0.80 3.02
N GLY A 54 7.00 1.40 2.44
CA GLY A 54 5.81 0.64 2.06
C GLY A 54 4.96 1.38 1.04
N VAL A 55 4.17 0.62 0.31
CA VAL A 55 3.20 1.14 -0.66
C VAL A 55 1.82 0.59 -0.36
N ILE A 56 0.85 1.48 -0.19
CA ILE A 56 -0.57 1.17 -0.04
C ILE A 56 -1.26 1.45 -1.38
N PHE A 57 -2.08 0.53 -1.87
CA PHE A 57 -2.83 0.72 -3.11
C PHE A 57 -4.09 -0.14 -3.14
N ASP A 58 -5.03 0.22 -4.01
CA ASP A 58 -6.21 -0.61 -4.30
C ASP A 58 -5.89 -1.72 -5.28
N TRP A 59 -6.17 -2.96 -4.88
CA TRP A 59 -5.87 -4.15 -5.64
C TRP A 59 -6.61 -4.20 -6.98
N ASP A 60 -7.87 -3.78 -7.00
CA ASP A 60 -8.70 -3.85 -8.21
C ASP A 60 -8.30 -2.77 -9.24
N GLU A 61 -7.68 -1.67 -8.80
CA GLU A 61 -7.23 -0.59 -9.68
C GLU A 61 -5.83 -0.83 -10.26
N TYR A 62 -4.86 -1.25 -9.43
CA TYR A 62 -3.44 -1.33 -9.85
C TYR A 62 -2.96 -2.75 -10.15
N SER A 63 -3.63 -3.77 -9.61
CA SER A 63 -3.40 -5.20 -9.90
C SER A 63 -1.93 -5.66 -9.81
N LEU A 64 -1.59 -6.77 -10.48
CA LEU A 64 -0.27 -7.41 -10.48
C LEU A 64 0.81 -6.61 -11.21
N ASP A 65 0.44 -5.79 -12.20
CA ASP A 65 1.40 -5.06 -13.03
C ASP A 65 2.23 -4.08 -12.18
N LEU A 66 1.57 -3.31 -11.30
CA LEU A 66 2.26 -2.41 -10.38
C LEU A 66 3.18 -3.17 -9.41
N CYS A 67 2.73 -4.32 -8.92
CA CYS A 67 3.52 -5.15 -8.01
C CYS A 67 4.82 -5.63 -8.68
N SER A 68 4.73 -6.08 -9.93
CA SER A 68 5.88 -6.53 -10.72
C SER A 68 6.90 -5.40 -10.93
N ASP A 69 6.44 -4.21 -11.30
CA ASP A 69 7.31 -3.04 -11.52
C ASP A 69 8.02 -2.62 -10.23
N ILE A 70 7.32 -2.61 -9.10
CA ILE A 70 7.92 -2.31 -7.79
C ILE A 70 8.92 -3.39 -7.40
N ASN A 71 8.59 -4.67 -7.61
CA ASN A 71 9.46 -5.79 -7.25
C ASN A 71 10.77 -5.80 -8.04
N GLN A 72 10.77 -5.31 -9.29
CA GLN A 72 12.00 -5.11 -10.06
C GLN A 72 12.91 -4.02 -9.46
N LEU A 73 12.33 -3.02 -8.80
CA LEU A 73 13.08 -1.95 -8.13
C LEU A 73 13.52 -2.35 -6.72
N ASN A 74 12.65 -3.01 -5.95
CA ASN A 74 12.88 -3.43 -4.58
C ASN A 74 12.02 -4.65 -4.20
N GLU A 75 12.62 -5.84 -4.26
CA GLU A 75 11.95 -7.12 -3.94
C GLU A 75 11.51 -7.24 -2.47
N TYR A 76 12.13 -6.47 -1.57
CA TYR A 76 11.82 -6.51 -0.14
C TYR A 76 10.79 -5.47 0.27
N LEU A 77 10.35 -4.58 -0.62
CA LEU A 77 9.41 -3.51 -0.27
C LEU A 77 8.04 -4.10 0.06
N PRO A 78 7.54 -3.93 1.30
CA PRO A 78 6.18 -4.29 1.68
C PRO A 78 5.15 -3.58 0.81
N LEU A 79 4.27 -4.39 0.22
CA LEU A 79 3.13 -3.97 -0.58
C LEU A 79 1.86 -4.26 0.22
N TYR A 80 1.01 -3.25 0.38
CA TYR A 80 -0.21 -3.32 1.16
C TYR A 80 -1.42 -3.08 0.25
N ALA A 81 -1.98 -4.17 -0.25
CA ALA A 81 -3.09 -4.15 -1.18
C ALA A 81 -4.43 -4.14 -0.44
N PHE A 82 -5.28 -3.17 -0.75
CA PHE A 82 -6.65 -3.13 -0.26
C PHE A 82 -7.59 -3.79 -1.26
N ILE A 83 -8.35 -4.79 -0.81
CA ILE A 83 -9.30 -5.56 -1.62
C ILE A 83 -10.73 -5.19 -1.27
N ASN A 84 -11.62 -5.31 -2.26
CA ASN A 84 -13.06 -5.26 -2.03
C ASN A 84 -13.56 -6.69 -1.72
N THR A 85 -14.70 -6.81 -1.04
CA THR A 85 -15.30 -8.09 -0.62
C THR A 85 -15.62 -9.07 -1.75
N HIS A 86 -15.52 -8.64 -3.02
CA HIS A 86 -15.74 -9.45 -4.21
C HIS A 86 -14.45 -9.73 -5.01
N SER A 87 -13.29 -9.24 -4.59
CA SER A 87 -12.03 -9.43 -5.30
C SER A 87 -11.52 -10.86 -5.10
N THR A 88 -11.39 -11.62 -6.19
CA THR A 88 -10.72 -12.92 -6.15
C THR A 88 -9.22 -12.72 -5.96
N MET A 89 -8.65 -13.25 -4.88
CA MET A 89 -7.20 -13.35 -4.72
C MET A 89 -6.64 -14.21 -5.85
N ASP A 90 -6.02 -13.58 -6.85
CA ASP A 90 -5.35 -14.30 -7.92
C ASP A 90 -4.14 -15.04 -7.34
N VAL A 91 -4.19 -16.37 -7.41
CA VAL A 91 -3.22 -17.31 -6.81
C VAL A 91 -1.82 -17.19 -7.44
N SER A 92 -1.68 -16.43 -8.54
CA SER A 92 -0.42 -16.19 -9.26
C SER A 92 0.63 -15.38 -8.48
N VAL A 93 0.28 -14.78 -7.34
CA VAL A 93 1.23 -14.09 -6.45
C VAL A 93 2.22 -15.06 -5.78
N GLN A 94 1.90 -16.35 -5.67
CA GLN A 94 2.71 -17.33 -4.93
C GLN A 94 4.11 -17.58 -5.49
N ASP A 95 4.34 -17.33 -6.79
CA ASP A 95 5.66 -17.54 -7.43
C ASP A 95 6.60 -16.33 -7.30
N MET A 96 6.09 -15.18 -6.86
CA MET A 96 6.89 -13.97 -6.68
C MET A 96 7.32 -13.83 -5.21
N ARG A 97 8.61 -13.56 -4.97
CA ARG A 97 9.17 -13.29 -3.63
C ARG A 97 8.77 -11.89 -3.11
N MET A 98 7.49 -11.53 -3.22
CA MET A 98 6.99 -10.22 -2.82
C MET A 98 6.41 -10.25 -1.40
N ALA A 99 6.69 -9.21 -0.63
CA ALA A 99 6.06 -8.98 0.67
C ALA A 99 4.67 -8.31 0.48
N LEU A 100 3.73 -9.03 -0.15
CA LEU A 100 2.36 -8.54 -0.40
C LEU A 100 1.41 -8.93 0.74
N TRP A 101 0.72 -7.94 1.31
CA TRP A 101 -0.27 -8.10 2.35
C TRP A 101 -1.62 -7.56 1.91
N PHE A 102 -2.68 -8.27 2.25
CA PHE A 102 -4.04 -7.88 1.89
C PHE A 102 -4.81 -7.33 3.10
N PHE A 103 -5.52 -6.23 2.88
CA PHE A 103 -6.42 -5.60 3.85
C PHE A 103 -7.78 -5.32 3.22
N GLU A 104 -8.80 -5.22 4.04
CA GLU A 104 -10.14 -4.84 3.62
C GLU A 104 -10.41 -3.38 3.98
N TYR A 105 -11.24 -2.72 3.17
CA TYR A 105 -11.77 -1.40 3.52
C TYR A 105 -12.80 -1.52 4.65
N ALA A 106 -12.38 -1.21 5.87
CA ALA A 106 -13.24 -1.22 7.05
C ALA A 106 -12.87 -0.08 8.00
N LEU A 107 -13.90 0.61 8.52
CA LEU A 107 -13.74 1.62 9.55
C LEU A 107 -13.36 0.97 10.89
N GLY A 108 -12.55 1.68 11.69
CA GLY A 108 -12.14 1.24 13.02
C GLY A 108 -11.07 0.14 13.04
N GLN A 109 -10.55 -0.28 11.88
CA GLN A 109 -9.42 -1.23 11.79
C GLN A 109 -8.07 -0.54 11.54
N ALA A 110 -8.06 0.77 11.34
CA ALA A 110 -6.87 1.54 10.98
C ALA A 110 -5.68 1.36 11.93
N GLU A 111 -5.92 1.33 13.26
CA GLU A 111 -4.86 1.15 14.25
C GLU A 111 -4.21 -0.24 14.15
N ASP A 112 -5.02 -1.29 14.05
CA ASP A 112 -4.54 -2.66 13.92
C ASP A 112 -3.75 -2.86 12.62
N ILE A 113 -4.24 -2.28 11.52
CA ILE A 113 -3.56 -2.29 10.22
C ILE A 113 -2.21 -1.56 10.34
N ALA A 114 -2.18 -0.37 10.93
CA ALA A 114 -0.96 0.41 11.11
C ALA A 114 0.08 -0.32 11.97
N ILE A 115 -0.35 -0.97 13.06
CA ILE A 115 0.52 -1.81 13.91
C ILE A 115 1.14 -2.94 13.10
N ARG A 116 0.34 -3.63 12.27
CA ARG A 116 0.84 -4.69 11.38
C ARG A 116 1.84 -4.14 10.36
N MET A 117 1.52 -3.03 9.71
CA MET A 117 2.42 -2.40 8.72
C MET A 117 3.79 -2.13 9.35
N ARG A 118 3.83 -1.54 10.54
CA ARG A 118 5.07 -1.28 11.28
C ARG A 118 5.89 -2.53 11.61
N GLN A 119 5.28 -3.68 11.81
CA GLN A 119 6.02 -4.92 12.07
C GLN A 119 6.73 -5.44 10.82
N TYR A 120 6.21 -5.10 9.64
CA TYR A 120 6.74 -5.54 8.35
C TYR A 120 7.62 -4.50 7.64
N THR A 121 7.72 -3.29 8.19
CA THR A 121 8.56 -2.18 7.69
C THR A 121 9.81 -1.95 8.51
#